data_AF-A0A7X4DUD1-F1
#
_entry.id   AF-A0A7X4DUD1-F1
#
_cell.length_a   1.000
_cell.length_b   1.000
_cell.length_c   1.000
_cell.angle_alpha   90.00
_cell.angle_beta   90.00
_cell.angle_gamma   90.00
#
_symmetry.space_group_name_H-M   'P 1'
#
loop_
_entity.id
_entity.type
_entity.pdbx_description
1 polymer ?
#
loop_
_entity_poly.entity_id
_entity_poly.type
_entity_poly.pdbx_seq_one_letter_code
_entity_poly.pdbx_strand_id
1 'polypeptide(L)'
;MGVPSLATMVREGIEVPRPSECGNMIRTLANRVLGAGPIPWGQSERDDSRYAISDIVGDIRAPRSPDELRPVASKLHFAVANHFCRSRDQWSAKAKRIPGRLMALDPEFGNRFTDAFEAAFARSDVAAVIELAEVVLEPDGGFLFDGYDRDAPCSWRMSDP
;
A
#
# COMPACT_ATOMS: atom_id res chain seq x y z
N MET A 1 0.62 -1.15 -9.36
CA MET A 1 -0.21 -0.54 -8.28
C MET A 1 -1.69 -0.88 -8.50
N GLY A 2 -2.28 -1.71 -7.64
CA GLY A 2 -3.69 -2.11 -7.73
C GLY A 2 -4.61 -1.06 -7.12
N VAL A 3 -4.81 0.07 -7.81
CA VAL A 3 -5.76 1.14 -7.41
C VAL A 3 -6.81 1.31 -8.50
N PRO A 4 -8.11 1.07 -8.23
CA PRO A 4 -9.14 1.05 -9.26
C PRO A 4 -9.75 2.43 -9.48
N SER A 5 -8.93 3.46 -9.72
CA SER A 5 -9.38 4.87 -9.73
C SER A 5 -10.50 5.14 -10.74
N LEU A 6 -10.37 4.66 -11.97
CA LEU A 6 -11.37 4.89 -13.03
C LEU A 6 -12.70 4.18 -12.74
N ALA A 7 -12.64 2.90 -12.37
CA ALA A 7 -13.85 2.15 -12.03
C ALA A 7 -14.56 2.77 -10.80
N THR A 8 -13.79 3.26 -9.83
CA THR A 8 -14.33 3.95 -8.65
C THR A 8 -15.01 5.27 -9.03
N MET A 9 -14.41 6.06 -9.92
CA MET A 9 -15.00 7.29 -10.43
C MET A 9 -16.31 7.04 -11.17
N VAL A 10 -16.37 6.00 -12.01
CA VAL A 10 -17.61 5.62 -12.71
C VAL A 10 -18.69 5.20 -11.73
N ARG A 11 -18.34 4.41 -10.69
CA ARG A 11 -19.29 3.93 -9.69
C ARG A 11 -19.85 5.08 -8.84
N GLU A 12 -18.99 5.96 -8.36
CA GLU A 12 -19.33 7.08 -7.45
C GLU A 12 -19.85 8.32 -8.22
N GLY A 13 -19.68 8.35 -9.54
CA GLY A 13 -20.03 9.49 -10.40
C GLY A 13 -21.51 9.59 -10.74
N ILE A 14 -21.94 10.84 -10.92
CA ILE A 14 -23.29 11.22 -11.38
C ILE A 14 -23.25 11.40 -12.90
N GLU A 15 -24.15 10.74 -13.61
CA GLU A 15 -24.27 10.86 -15.08
C GLU A 15 -25.05 12.13 -15.44
N VAL A 16 -24.54 12.89 -16.42
CA VAL A 16 -25.13 14.14 -16.92
C VAL A 16 -25.14 14.09 -18.46
N PRO A 17 -26.24 14.45 -19.16
CA PRO A 17 -27.48 15.04 -18.65
C PRO A 17 -28.51 14.02 -18.14
N ARG A 18 -28.49 12.77 -18.62
CA ARG A 18 -29.40 11.70 -18.15
C ARG A 18 -28.78 10.31 -18.34
N PRO A 19 -29.24 9.31 -17.59
CA PRO A 19 -28.83 7.92 -17.77
C PRO A 19 -28.99 7.43 -19.21
N SER A 20 -27.98 6.70 -19.69
CA SER A 20 -27.94 6.09 -21.01
C SER A 20 -27.63 4.59 -20.92
N GLU A 21 -28.00 3.81 -21.95
CA GLU A 21 -27.61 2.39 -22.01
C GLU A 21 -26.10 2.21 -21.95
N CYS A 22 -25.35 3.06 -22.67
CA CYS A 22 -23.89 3.07 -22.63
C CYS A 22 -23.37 3.37 -21.21
N GLY A 23 -23.93 4.37 -20.52
CA GLY A 23 -23.61 4.69 -19.13
C GLY A 23 -23.85 3.51 -18.18
N ASN A 24 -24.98 2.82 -18.33
CA ASN A 24 -25.30 1.62 -17.57
C ASN A 24 -24.35 0.45 -17.85
N MET A 25 -23.96 0.24 -19.11
CA MET A 25 -22.97 -0.78 -19.48
C MET A 25 -21.61 -0.50 -18.84
N ILE A 26 -21.14 0.75 -18.88
CA ILE A 26 -19.87 1.17 -18.29
C ILE A 26 -19.92 1.04 -16.76
N ARG A 27 -21.04 1.40 -16.12
CA ARG A 27 -21.24 1.22 -14.67
C ARG A 27 -21.25 -0.26 -14.28
N THR A 28 -21.88 -1.11 -15.08
CA THR A 28 -21.89 -2.57 -14.88
C THR A 28 -20.48 -3.14 -14.98
N LEU A 29 -19.70 -2.72 -15.98
CA LEU A 29 -18.30 -3.12 -16.14
C LEU A 29 -17.46 -2.66 -14.95
N ALA A 30 -17.61 -1.41 -14.51
CA ALA A 30 -16.89 -0.87 -13.37
C ALA A 30 -17.19 -1.67 -12.09
N ASN A 31 -18.46 -1.99 -11.84
CA ASN A 31 -18.86 -2.81 -10.69
C ASN A 31 -18.29 -4.23 -10.78
N ARG A 32 -18.27 -4.84 -11.98
CA ARG A 32 -17.66 -6.16 -12.20
C ARG A 32 -16.16 -6.14 -11.89
N VAL A 33 -15.43 -5.14 -12.40
CA VAL A 33 -13.98 -4.98 -12.14
C VAL A 33 -13.71 -4.76 -10.66
N LEU A 34 -14.50 -3.91 -10.00
CA LEU A 34 -14.34 -3.64 -8.57
C LEU A 34 -14.61 -4.89 -7.74
N GLY A 35 -15.65 -5.66 -8.09
CA GLY A 35 -16.00 -6.92 -7.42
C GLY A 35 -15.02 -8.06 -7.68
N ALA A 36 -14.37 -8.09 -8.83
CA ALA A 36 -13.35 -9.10 -9.15
C ALA A 36 -12.08 -8.96 -8.32
N GLY A 37 -11.86 -7.79 -7.71
CA GLY A 37 -10.62 -7.51 -7.02
C GLY A 37 -9.45 -7.25 -7.97
N PRO A 38 -8.32 -6.80 -7.44
CA PRO A 38 -7.08 -6.68 -8.20
C PRO A 38 -6.47 -8.05 -8.50
N ILE A 39 -5.56 -8.08 -9.47
CA ILE A 39 -4.69 -9.25 -9.71
C ILE A 39 -3.94 -9.58 -8.39
N PRO A 40 -3.99 -10.83 -7.90
CA PRO A 40 -3.26 -11.24 -6.70
C PRO A 40 -1.75 -11.03 -6.83
N TRP A 41 -1.10 -10.76 -5.71
CA TRP A 41 0.36 -10.74 -5.67
C TRP A 41 0.94 -12.15 -5.66
N GLY A 42 1.96 -12.39 -6.49
CA GLY A 42 2.84 -13.53 -6.34
C GLY A 42 3.85 -13.31 -5.22
N GLN A 43 4.73 -14.29 -5.02
CA GLN A 43 5.74 -14.25 -3.97
C GLN A 43 6.72 -13.08 -4.16
N SER A 44 7.17 -12.84 -5.40
CA SER A 44 8.11 -11.75 -5.70
C SER A 44 7.53 -10.37 -5.37
N GLU A 45 6.24 -10.10 -5.66
CA GLU A 45 5.65 -8.80 -5.29
C GLU A 45 5.48 -8.64 -3.76
N ARG A 46 5.22 -9.73 -3.04
CA ARG A 46 5.17 -9.72 -1.57
C ARG A 46 6.54 -9.42 -0.98
N ASP A 47 7.58 -10.09 -1.47
CA ASP A 47 8.96 -9.89 -1.02
C ASP A 47 9.48 -8.50 -1.36
N ASP A 48 9.24 -8.00 -2.58
CA ASP A 48 9.59 -6.62 -2.97
C ASP A 48 8.92 -5.59 -2.04
N SER A 49 7.65 -5.81 -1.67
CA SER A 49 6.95 -4.94 -0.74
C SER A 49 7.46 -5.06 0.69
N ARG A 50 7.82 -6.26 1.15
CA ARG A 50 8.42 -6.49 2.48
C ARG A 50 9.77 -5.82 2.59
N TYR A 51 10.63 -5.98 1.57
CA TYR A 51 11.93 -5.36 1.50
C TYR A 51 11.81 -3.83 1.56
N ALA A 52 10.94 -3.24 0.72
CA ALA A 52 10.72 -1.79 0.72
C ALA A 52 10.25 -1.25 2.07
N ILE A 53 9.36 -1.96 2.78
CA ILE A 53 8.92 -1.58 4.13
C ILE A 53 10.07 -1.72 5.13
N SER A 54 10.86 -2.78 5.04
CA SER A 54 11.98 -3.06 5.95
C SER A 54 13.08 -1.99 5.84
N ASP A 55 13.41 -1.58 4.62
CA ASP A 55 14.35 -0.50 4.31
C ASP A 55 13.89 0.83 4.93
N ILE A 56 12.62 1.22 4.68
CA ILE A 56 12.04 2.43 5.26
C ILE A 56 12.02 2.37 6.80
N VAL A 57 11.74 1.20 7.40
CA VAL A 57 11.79 1.02 8.86
C VAL A 57 13.22 1.13 9.39
N GLY A 58 14.22 0.67 8.62
CA GLY A 58 15.64 0.89 8.91
C GLY A 58 15.97 2.37 9.04
N ASP A 59 15.53 3.18 8.09
CA ASP A 59 15.68 4.64 8.12
C ASP A 59 14.97 5.29 9.32
N ILE A 60 13.76 4.83 9.66
CA ILE A 60 12.99 5.36 10.80
C ILE A 60 13.63 5.03 12.15
N ARG A 61 14.36 3.91 12.28
CA ARG A 61 15.04 3.52 13.52
C ARG A 61 16.25 4.41 13.84
N ALA A 62 16.80 5.11 12.85
CA ALA A 62 17.94 6.01 13.03
C ALA A 62 17.66 7.43 12.48
N PRO A 63 16.59 8.12 12.92
CA PRO A 63 16.22 9.41 12.37
C PRO A 63 17.18 10.48 12.91
N ARG A 64 17.76 11.30 12.02
CA ARG A 64 18.72 12.35 12.43
C ARG A 64 18.01 13.63 12.88
N SER A 65 16.76 13.83 12.47
CA SER A 65 15.91 14.96 12.89
C SER A 65 14.41 14.70 12.60
N PRO A 66 13.48 15.46 13.21
CA PRO A 66 12.06 15.42 12.84
C PRO A 66 11.79 15.77 11.37
N ASP A 67 12.62 16.61 10.76
CA ASP A 67 12.47 17.01 9.36
C ASP A 67 12.88 15.90 8.39
N GLU A 68 13.80 15.02 8.79
CA GLU A 68 14.11 13.78 8.08
C GLU A 68 13.08 12.68 8.35
N LEU A 69 12.54 12.60 9.58
CA LEU A 69 11.56 11.57 9.94
C LEU A 69 10.25 11.69 9.14
N ARG A 70 9.67 12.88 9.05
CA ARG A 70 8.36 13.10 8.40
C ARG A 70 8.27 12.58 6.96
N PRO A 71 9.21 12.88 6.04
CA PRO A 71 9.14 12.34 4.68
C PRO A 71 9.28 10.81 4.66
N VAL A 72 10.11 10.22 5.51
CA VAL A 72 10.27 8.76 5.60
C VAL A 72 9.02 8.09 6.17
N ALA A 73 8.44 8.63 7.24
CA ALA A 73 7.17 8.19 7.81
C ALA A 73 6.01 8.31 6.81
N SER A 74 6.00 9.36 5.98
CA SER A 74 5.04 9.49 4.88
C SER A 74 5.19 8.35 3.86
N LYS A 75 6.42 7.99 3.46
CA LYS A 75 6.66 6.82 2.61
C LYS A 75 6.16 5.53 3.26
N LEU A 76 6.45 5.32 4.55
CA LEU A 76 5.99 4.14 5.30
C LEU A 76 4.47 4.06 5.32
N HIS A 77 3.77 5.18 5.55
CA HIS A 77 2.31 5.25 5.54
C HIS A 77 1.71 4.68 4.25
N PHE A 78 2.25 5.08 3.09
CA PHE A 78 1.81 4.53 1.81
C PHE A 78 2.16 3.05 1.65
N ALA A 79 3.38 2.67 2.02
CA ALA A 79 3.88 1.31 1.82
C ALA A 79 3.09 0.29 2.66
N VAL A 80 2.89 0.57 3.96
CA VAL A 80 2.16 -0.31 4.89
C VAL A 80 0.69 -0.44 4.49
N ALA A 81 0.01 0.68 4.19
CA ALA A 81 -1.39 0.63 3.75
C ALA A 81 -1.55 -0.16 2.45
N ASN A 82 -0.60 0.00 1.51
CA ASN A 82 -0.61 -0.73 0.26
C ASN A 82 -0.37 -2.23 0.50
N HIS A 83 0.64 -2.59 1.29
CA HIS A 83 0.92 -4.00 1.61
C HIS A 83 -0.28 -4.65 2.28
N PHE A 84 -0.85 -4.02 3.32
CA PHE A 84 -2.03 -4.52 4.02
C PHE A 84 -3.18 -4.87 3.07
N CYS A 85 -3.50 -3.96 2.14
CA CYS A 85 -4.56 -4.21 1.16
C CYS A 85 -4.15 -5.31 0.17
N ARG A 86 -2.95 -5.19 -0.42
CA ARG A 86 -2.55 -6.00 -1.56
C ARG A 86 -2.20 -7.44 -1.19
N SER A 87 -1.66 -7.69 -0.01
CA SER A 87 -1.40 -9.05 0.50
C SER A 87 -2.67 -9.83 0.79
N ARG A 88 -3.81 -9.14 0.90
CA ARG A 88 -5.17 -9.68 1.11
C ARG A 88 -6.05 -9.61 -0.15
N ASP A 89 -5.42 -9.45 -1.32
CA ASP A 89 -6.10 -9.29 -2.62
C ASP A 89 -7.16 -8.18 -2.63
N GLN A 90 -6.95 -7.13 -1.83
CA GLN A 90 -7.80 -5.96 -1.80
C GLN A 90 -7.23 -4.85 -2.66
N TRP A 91 -8.13 -4.09 -3.28
CA TRP A 91 -7.79 -2.83 -3.92
C TRP A 91 -7.18 -1.88 -2.88
N SER A 92 -6.03 -1.31 -3.23
CA SER A 92 -5.34 -0.29 -2.44
C SER A 92 -5.97 1.09 -2.68
N ALA A 93 -5.63 2.06 -1.85
CA ALA A 93 -6.07 3.44 -1.97
C ALA A 93 -4.89 4.40 -2.11
N LYS A 94 -5.15 5.58 -2.68
CA LYS A 94 -4.17 6.66 -2.80
C LYS A 94 -4.44 7.75 -1.77
N ALA A 95 -3.37 8.25 -1.17
CA ALA A 95 -3.32 9.48 -0.36
C ALA A 95 -4.50 9.57 0.62
N LYS A 96 -5.31 10.62 0.48
CA LYS A 96 -6.45 10.92 1.36
C LYS A 96 -7.48 9.80 1.52
N ARG A 97 -7.54 8.84 0.57
CA ARG A 97 -8.51 7.73 0.63
C ARG A 97 -8.01 6.55 1.47
N ILE A 98 -6.75 6.56 1.91
CA ILE A 98 -6.16 5.46 2.67
C ILE A 98 -6.91 5.22 4.00
N PRO A 99 -7.10 6.21 4.89
CA PRO A 99 -7.75 5.97 6.18
C PRO A 99 -9.16 5.39 6.00
N GLY A 100 -9.99 6.02 5.16
CA GLY A 100 -11.34 5.53 4.89
C GLY A 100 -11.39 4.14 4.24
N ARG A 101 -10.39 3.79 3.43
CA ARG A 101 -10.29 2.44 2.84
C ARG A 101 -9.93 1.40 3.89
N LEU A 102 -8.96 1.69 4.75
CA LEU A 102 -8.56 0.78 5.83
C LEU A 102 -9.72 0.56 6.79
N MET A 103 -10.40 1.63 7.22
CA MET A 103 -11.61 1.53 8.07
C MET A 103 -12.71 0.66 7.46
N ALA A 104 -12.92 0.75 6.14
CA ALA A 104 -13.94 -0.04 5.46
C ALA A 104 -13.56 -1.53 5.31
N LEU A 105 -12.28 -1.86 5.37
CA LEU A 105 -11.79 -3.25 5.30
C LEU A 105 -11.67 -3.86 6.71
N ASP A 106 -11.12 -3.10 7.64
CA ASP A 106 -10.83 -3.48 9.01
C ASP A 106 -10.81 -2.21 9.90
N PRO A 107 -11.88 -1.93 10.65
CA PRO A 107 -11.97 -0.75 11.51
C PRO A 107 -10.91 -0.73 12.62
N GLU A 108 -10.56 -1.89 13.18
CA GLU A 108 -9.57 -1.97 14.26
C GLU A 108 -8.19 -1.60 13.73
N PHE A 109 -7.79 -2.22 12.61
CA PHE A 109 -6.54 -1.87 11.94
C PHE A 109 -6.53 -0.41 11.47
N GLY A 110 -7.63 0.09 10.93
CA GLY A 110 -7.76 1.48 10.48
C GLY A 110 -7.54 2.51 11.61
N ASN A 111 -8.08 2.25 12.80
CA ASN A 111 -7.85 3.08 13.98
C ASN A 111 -6.38 3.02 14.41
N ARG A 112 -5.83 1.81 14.62
CA ARG A 112 -4.42 1.62 15.00
C ARG A 112 -3.47 2.29 14.02
N PHE A 113 -3.74 2.17 12.72
CA PHE A 113 -2.97 2.80 11.65
C PHE A 113 -2.99 4.34 11.79
N THR A 114 -4.17 4.93 11.99
CA THR A 114 -4.30 6.39 12.10
C THR A 114 -3.59 6.92 13.33
N ASP A 115 -3.79 6.27 14.49
CA ASP A 115 -3.19 6.67 15.77
C ASP A 115 -1.65 6.56 15.74
N ALA A 116 -1.13 5.48 15.13
CA ALA A 116 0.31 5.27 15.00
C ALA A 116 0.98 6.37 14.15
N PHE A 117 0.39 6.71 13.00
CA PHE A 117 0.94 7.77 12.14
C PHE A 117 0.74 9.16 12.72
N GLU A 118 -0.35 9.41 13.46
CA GLU A 118 -0.50 10.65 14.22
C GLU A 118 0.63 10.80 15.25
N ALA A 119 0.96 9.75 16.00
CA ALA A 119 2.07 9.73 16.95
C ALA A 119 3.41 10.08 16.28
N ALA A 120 3.70 9.43 15.15
CA ALA A 120 4.93 9.67 14.40
C ALA A 120 5.02 11.09 13.86
N PHE A 121 3.94 11.64 13.30
CA PHE A 121 3.98 12.99 12.71
C PHE A 121 3.94 14.12 13.75
N ALA A 122 3.14 13.97 14.81
CA ALA A 122 2.95 15.03 15.80
C ALA A 122 4.03 15.02 16.89
N ARG A 123 4.48 13.82 17.31
CA ARG A 123 5.36 13.65 18.47
C ARG A 123 6.72 13.06 18.14
N SER A 124 6.97 12.71 16.87
CA SER A 124 8.15 11.95 16.45
C SER A 124 8.30 10.61 17.20
N ASP A 125 7.18 10.06 17.69
CA ASP A 125 7.12 8.75 18.34
C ASP A 125 6.89 7.67 17.29
N VAL A 126 7.93 6.88 17.03
CA VAL A 126 7.97 5.93 15.92
C VAL A 126 7.65 4.49 16.34
N ALA A 127 7.50 4.22 17.64
CA ALA A 127 7.34 2.85 18.14
C ALA A 127 6.10 2.17 17.52
N ALA A 128 4.97 2.88 17.53
CA ALA A 128 3.70 2.36 17.03
C ALA A 128 3.72 2.11 15.51
N VAL A 129 4.42 2.93 14.71
CA VAL A 129 4.48 2.71 13.25
C VAL A 129 5.41 1.54 12.87
N ILE A 130 6.44 1.28 13.68
CA ILE A 130 7.32 0.12 13.50
C ILE A 130 6.57 -1.17 13.86
N GLU A 131 5.87 -1.20 15.00
CA GLU A 131 5.04 -2.36 15.40
C GLU A 131 3.95 -2.64 14.35
N LEU A 132 3.30 -1.59 13.86
CA LEU A 132 2.29 -1.72 12.81
C LEU A 132 2.88 -2.33 11.52
N ALA A 133 4.09 -1.92 11.12
CA ALA A 133 4.77 -2.50 9.98
C ALA A 133 5.07 -3.99 10.19
N GLU A 134 5.56 -4.36 11.37
CA GLU A 134 5.84 -5.76 11.74
C GLU A 134 4.58 -6.63 11.64
N VAL A 135 3.48 -6.21 12.29
CA VAL A 135 2.18 -6.92 12.26
C VAL A 135 1.67 -7.10 10.83
N VAL A 136 1.87 -6.10 9.96
CA VAL A 136 1.41 -6.17 8.57
C VAL A 136 2.24 -7.13 7.74
N LEU A 137 3.53 -7.26 8.01
CA LEU A 137 4.45 -8.14 7.28
C LEU A 137 4.47 -9.57 7.82
N GLU A 138 4.10 -9.79 9.09
CA GLU A 138 4.16 -11.10 9.76
C GLU A 138 3.52 -12.25 8.95
N PRO A 139 2.32 -12.10 8.33
CA PRO A 139 1.71 -13.16 7.54
C PRO A 139 2.53 -13.57 6.31
N ASP A 140 3.42 -12.69 5.84
CA ASP A 140 4.27 -12.89 4.68
C ASP A 140 5.73 -13.17 5.08
N GLY A 141 6.00 -13.46 6.36
CA GLY A 141 7.32 -13.82 6.89
C GLY A 141 8.08 -12.71 7.59
N GLY A 142 7.39 -11.62 7.98
CA GLY A 142 7.97 -10.51 8.74
C GLY A 142 8.90 -9.62 7.92
N PHE A 143 9.76 -8.85 8.60
CA PHE A 143 10.75 -8.00 7.94
C PHE A 143 11.75 -8.81 7.09
N LEU A 144 12.26 -8.17 6.04
CA LEU A 144 13.24 -8.72 5.11
C LEU A 144 14.42 -7.74 5.01
N PHE A 145 15.50 -8.01 5.74
CA PHE A 145 16.75 -7.23 5.76
C PHE A 145 17.84 -7.88 4.87
N ASP A 146 18.94 -7.13 4.61
CA ASP A 146 19.98 -7.38 3.58
C ASP A 146 20.29 -8.85 3.22
N GLY A 147 20.39 -9.08 1.89
CA GLY A 147 20.62 -10.38 1.24
C GLY A 147 19.58 -10.73 0.16
N TYR A 148 18.55 -9.90 -0.02
CA TYR A 148 17.59 -10.04 -1.12
C TYR A 148 18.21 -9.52 -2.42
N ASP A 149 18.87 -10.43 -3.14
CA ASP A 149 19.42 -10.16 -4.45
C ASP A 149 18.39 -10.50 -5.52
N ARG A 150 18.08 -9.52 -6.37
CA ARG A 150 17.12 -9.71 -7.45
C ARG A 150 17.89 -10.30 -8.61
N ASP A 151 17.51 -11.50 -9.06
CA ASP A 151 18.11 -12.11 -10.24
C ASP A 151 17.93 -11.17 -11.44
N ALA A 152 19.02 -10.48 -11.82
CA ALA A 152 19.06 -9.71 -13.05
C ALA A 152 18.88 -10.70 -14.22
N PRO A 153 18.02 -10.40 -15.21
CA PRO A 153 17.89 -11.26 -16.39
C PRO A 153 19.27 -11.53 -16.99
N CYS A 154 19.57 -12.79 -17.33
CA CYS A 154 20.90 -13.17 -17.86
C CYS A 154 21.38 -12.29 -19.02
N SER A 155 20.47 -11.66 -19.76
CA SER A 155 20.76 -10.70 -20.83
C SER A 155 21.43 -9.40 -20.38
N TRP A 156 21.50 -9.11 -19.08
CA TRP A 156 22.13 -7.92 -18.51
C TRP A 156 23.43 -8.22 -17.75
N ARG A 157 23.81 -9.49 -17.62
CA ARG A 157 25.14 -9.86 -17.14
C ARG A 157 26.11 -9.57 -18.28
N MET A 158 26.84 -8.46 -18.18
CA MET A 158 27.99 -8.22 -19.04
C MET A 158 28.94 -9.39 -18.84
N SER A 159 29.19 -10.17 -19.89
CA SER A 159 30.27 -11.16 -19.88
C SER A 159 31.57 -10.39 -19.68
N ASP A 160 32.25 -10.60 -18.55
CA ASP A 160 33.60 -10.09 -18.36
C ASP A 160 34.53 -10.75 -19.41
N PRO A 161 35.48 -9.98 -20.01
CA PRO A 161 36.44 -10.49 -20.99
C PRO A 161 37.52 -11.40 -20.38
#